data_AF-Q211P5-F1
#
_entry.id   AF-Q211P5-F1
#
_cell.length_a   1.000
_cell.length_b   1.000
_cell.length_c   1.000
_cell.angle_alpha   90.00
_cell.angle_beta   90.00
_cell.angle_gamma   90.00
#
_symmetry.space_group_name_H-M   'P 1'
#
loop_
_entity.id
_entity.type
_entity.pdbx_description
1 polymer ?
#
loop_
_entity_poly.entity_id
_entity_poly.type
_entity_poly.pdbx_seq_one_letter_code
_entity_poly.pdbx_strand_id
1 'polypeptide(L)'
;MLILIVFGVLMLVVAGSAWSSVSSFYFERGRLRGRAEAASEIVNGVGHHFERGGRKIPAAVPRYLKTAKLVDSVFAKPSEACGSELWLLGEAIGMDCWNAGQAAALKKTMPAQDVLRIDLPLIEALHLAHLAHFGFQQMMPNYRSFEICRFSGEQDACEAALAVEQLEAAIFLKHRSFGNSETQCEGRHALISNWWRPNEQRRTA
;
A
#
# COMPACT_ATOMS: atom_id res chain seq x y z
N MET A 1 11.84 -47.90 -62.30
CA MET A 1 10.76 -46.93 -61.98
C MET A 1 10.00 -47.32 -60.72
N LEU A 2 9.34 -48.49 -60.66
CA LEU A 2 8.52 -48.91 -59.51
C LEU A 2 9.31 -49.00 -58.18
N ILE A 3 10.54 -49.54 -58.21
CA ILE A 3 11.41 -49.63 -57.01
C ILE A 3 11.79 -48.25 -56.46
N LEU A 4 12.05 -47.26 -57.32
CA LEU A 4 12.40 -45.90 -56.90
C LEU A 4 11.20 -45.19 -56.27
N ILE A 5 9.98 -45.45 -56.77
CA ILE A 5 8.74 -44.92 -56.20
C ILE A 5 8.49 -45.51 -54.82
N VAL A 6 8.63 -46.83 -54.67
CA VAL A 6 8.48 -47.50 -53.36
C VAL A 6 9.51 -47.00 -52.35
N PHE A 7 10.77 -46.82 -52.77
CA PHE A 7 11.82 -46.28 -51.91
C PHE A 7 11.54 -44.82 -51.51
N GLY A 8 11.05 -44.00 -52.44
CA GLY A 8 10.66 -42.61 -52.16
C GLY A 8 9.50 -42.51 -51.17
N VAL A 9 8.48 -43.36 -51.31
CA VAL A 9 7.35 -43.43 -50.38
C VAL A 9 7.80 -43.91 -49.00
N LEU A 10 8.67 -44.92 -48.94
CA LEU A 10 9.22 -45.42 -47.68
C LEU A 10 10.00 -44.32 -46.93
N MET A 11 10.84 -43.57 -47.64
CA MET A 11 11.58 -42.45 -47.05
C MET A 11 10.66 -41.35 -46.52
N LEU A 12 9.57 -41.01 -47.22
CA LEU A 12 8.58 -40.04 -46.75
C LEU A 12 7.86 -40.51 -45.48
N VAL A 13 7.53 -41.80 -45.39
CA VAL A 13 6.89 -42.38 -44.19
C VAL A 13 7.85 -42.37 -43.00
N VAL A 14 9.12 -42.70 -43.20
CA VAL A 14 10.14 -42.66 -42.14
C VAL A 14 10.40 -41.22 -41.69
N ALA A 15 10.52 -40.27 -42.62
CA ALA A 15 10.70 -38.86 -42.29
C ALA A 15 9.48 -38.27 -41.56
N GLY A 16 8.27 -38.60 -42.00
CA GLY A 16 7.02 -38.15 -41.36
C GLY A 16 6.84 -38.72 -39.95
N SER A 17 7.14 -40.01 -39.76
CA SER A 17 7.07 -40.65 -38.44
C SER A 17 8.16 -40.15 -37.49
N ALA A 18 9.38 -39.90 -37.98
CA ALA A 18 10.44 -39.30 -37.19
C ALA A 18 10.09 -37.86 -36.76
N TRP A 19 9.56 -37.04 -37.68
CA TRP A 19 9.13 -35.67 -37.37
C TRP A 19 7.95 -35.61 -36.40
N SER A 20 6.96 -36.48 -36.59
CA SER A 20 5.81 -36.58 -35.69
C SER A 20 6.24 -37.03 -34.29
N SER A 21 7.17 -37.99 -34.21
CA SER A 21 7.71 -38.46 -32.94
C SER A 21 8.52 -37.37 -32.25
N VAL A 22 9.39 -36.64 -32.95
CA VAL A 22 10.16 -35.55 -32.34
C VAL A 22 9.26 -34.38 -31.93
N SER A 23 8.35 -33.96 -32.80
CA SER A 23 7.50 -32.79 -32.53
C SER A 23 6.49 -33.05 -31.40
N SER A 24 5.76 -34.16 -31.43
CA SER A 24 4.79 -34.48 -30.36
C SER A 24 5.49 -34.96 -29.10
N PHE A 25 6.46 -35.88 -29.17
CA PHE A 25 7.01 -36.44 -27.94
C PHE A 25 7.91 -35.46 -27.18
N TYR A 26 8.85 -34.78 -27.87
CA TYR A 26 9.81 -33.92 -27.18
C TYR A 26 9.20 -32.59 -26.75
N PHE A 27 8.48 -31.89 -27.64
CA PHE A 27 7.93 -30.58 -27.28
C PHE A 27 6.77 -30.70 -26.31
N GLU A 28 5.90 -31.70 -26.48
CA GLU A 28 4.72 -31.83 -25.63
C GLU A 28 5.10 -32.35 -24.24
N ARG A 29 5.97 -33.37 -24.13
CA ARG A 29 6.48 -33.80 -22.82
C ARG A 29 7.42 -32.78 -22.18
N GLY A 30 8.27 -32.11 -22.96
CA GLY A 30 9.15 -31.06 -22.48
C GLY A 30 8.37 -29.88 -21.90
N ARG A 31 7.32 -29.44 -22.59
CA ARG A 31 6.41 -28.38 -22.12
C ARG A 31 5.63 -28.80 -20.88
N LEU A 32 5.13 -30.04 -20.83
CA LEU A 32 4.43 -30.56 -19.64
C LEU A 32 5.36 -30.65 -18.44
N ARG A 33 6.59 -31.14 -18.64
CA ARG A 33 7.62 -31.21 -17.60
C ARG A 33 8.01 -29.82 -17.10
N GLY A 34 8.20 -28.84 -18.00
CA GLY A 34 8.50 -27.47 -17.60
C GLY A 34 7.37 -26.81 -16.79
N ARG A 35 6.10 -27.12 -17.11
CA ARG A 35 4.94 -26.68 -16.30
C ARG A 35 4.92 -27.33 -14.91
N ALA A 36 5.24 -28.62 -14.85
CA ALA A 36 5.31 -29.36 -13.58
C ALA A 36 6.40 -28.82 -12.66
N GLU A 37 7.57 -28.54 -13.23
CA GLU A 37 8.71 -27.98 -12.51
C GLU A 37 8.40 -26.58 -11.97
N ALA A 38 7.84 -25.70 -12.80
CA ALA A 38 7.43 -24.36 -12.38
C ALA A 38 6.36 -24.41 -11.27
N ALA A 39 5.37 -25.30 -11.38
CA ALA A 39 4.34 -25.44 -10.34
C ALA A 39 4.93 -25.96 -9.02
N SER A 40 5.85 -26.93 -9.09
CA SER A 40 6.57 -27.46 -7.92
C SER A 40 7.43 -26.39 -7.25
N GLU A 41 8.15 -25.59 -8.02
CA GLU A 41 8.97 -24.50 -7.51
C GLU A 41 8.13 -23.42 -6.82
N ILE A 42 6.97 -23.05 -7.39
CA ILE A 42 6.02 -22.12 -6.76
C ILE A 42 5.53 -22.69 -5.43
N VAL A 43 5.12 -23.96 -5.40
CA VAL A 43 4.66 -24.65 -4.20
C VAL A 43 5.73 -24.68 -3.11
N ASN A 44 6.96 -25.02 -3.47
CA ASN A 44 8.09 -25.06 -2.55
C ASN A 44 8.47 -23.66 -2.05
N GLY A 45 8.46 -22.67 -2.94
CA GLY A 45 8.72 -21.27 -2.62
C GLY A 45 7.68 -20.69 -1.66
N VAL A 46 6.40 -21.03 -1.86
CA VAL A 46 5.30 -20.69 -0.96
C VAL A 46 5.51 -21.31 0.42
N GLY A 47 5.80 -22.61 0.49
CA GLY A 47 6.09 -23.31 1.75
C GLY A 47 7.22 -22.62 2.53
N HIS A 48 8.34 -22.37 1.86
CA HIS A 48 9.49 -21.69 2.47
C HIS A 48 9.18 -20.24 2.89
N HIS A 49 8.39 -19.49 2.13
CA HIS A 49 7.99 -18.12 2.47
C HIS A 49 7.11 -18.07 3.74
N PHE A 50 6.17 -19.00 3.88
CA PHE A 50 5.31 -19.06 5.06
C PHE A 50 6.05 -19.58 6.30
N GLU A 51 6.92 -20.59 6.13
CA GLU A 51 7.77 -21.13 7.21
C GLU A 51 8.76 -20.10 7.74
N ARG A 52 9.49 -19.40 6.85
CA ARG A 52 10.47 -18.38 7.24
C ARG A 52 9.83 -17.12 7.81
N GLY A 53 8.58 -16.83 7.42
CA GLY A 53 7.80 -15.70 7.92
C GLY A 53 7.09 -15.95 9.25
N GLY A 54 7.12 -17.17 9.80
CA GLY A 54 6.34 -17.54 10.99
C GLY A 54 4.83 -17.36 10.83
N ARG A 55 4.33 -17.25 9.60
CA ARG A 55 2.92 -17.00 9.30
C ARG A 55 2.22 -18.33 9.09
N LYS A 56 1.04 -18.49 9.72
CA LYS A 56 0.19 -19.67 9.48
C LYS A 56 -0.16 -19.73 8.00
N ILE A 57 0.08 -20.88 7.38
CA ILE A 57 -0.31 -21.15 6.01
C ILE A 57 -1.83 -20.93 5.90
N PRO A 58 -2.32 -20.11 4.95
CA PRO A 58 -3.75 -19.84 4.78
C PRO A 58 -4.52 -21.13 4.60
N ALA A 59 -5.67 -21.31 5.26
CA ALA A 59 -6.39 -22.59 5.32
C ALA A 59 -6.78 -23.19 3.94
N ALA A 60 -6.85 -22.35 2.90
CA ALA A 60 -7.08 -22.76 1.52
C ALA A 60 -5.85 -23.44 0.88
N VAL A 61 -4.64 -23.01 1.20
CA VAL A 61 -3.39 -23.46 0.58
C VAL A 61 -3.06 -24.95 0.87
N PRO A 62 -3.27 -25.51 2.09
CA PRO A 62 -3.09 -26.94 2.35
C PRO A 62 -4.04 -27.84 1.55
N ARG A 63 -5.24 -27.34 1.21
CA ARG A 63 -6.21 -28.06 0.38
C ARG A 63 -5.68 -28.25 -1.05
N TYR A 64 -5.01 -27.23 -1.57
CA TYR A 64 -4.39 -27.24 -2.90
C TYR A 64 -2.95 -27.79 -2.91
N LEU A 65 -2.26 -27.80 -1.76
CA LEU A 65 -0.97 -28.47 -1.60
C LEU A 65 -1.12 -30.00 -1.51
N LYS A 66 -2.25 -30.50 -0.99
CA LYS A 66 -2.58 -31.93 -1.06
C LYS A 66 -2.87 -32.38 -2.49
N THR A 67 -3.44 -31.54 -3.34
CA THR A 67 -3.49 -31.77 -4.79
C THR A 67 -2.17 -31.45 -5.50
N ALA A 68 -1.25 -30.72 -4.86
CA ALA A 68 0.12 -30.59 -5.36
C ALA A 68 0.97 -31.87 -5.13
N LYS A 69 0.67 -32.73 -4.15
CA LYS A 69 1.18 -34.11 -4.13
C LYS A 69 0.65 -34.97 -5.27
N LEU A 70 -0.39 -34.50 -5.96
CA LEU A 70 -0.89 -35.06 -7.19
C LEU A 70 -0.11 -34.55 -8.41
N VAL A 71 0.83 -33.60 -8.29
CA VAL A 71 1.72 -33.14 -9.39
C VAL A 71 2.36 -34.36 -10.06
N ASP A 72 2.83 -35.35 -9.31
CA ASP A 72 3.37 -36.59 -9.90
C ASP A 72 2.33 -37.43 -10.69
N SER A 73 1.06 -37.40 -10.29
CA SER A 73 -0.04 -38.15 -10.95
C SER A 73 -0.80 -37.35 -12.02
N VAL A 74 -0.74 -36.03 -12.00
CA VAL A 74 -1.46 -35.11 -12.88
C VAL A 74 -0.76 -34.97 -14.24
N PHE A 75 0.56 -35.18 -14.31
CA PHE A 75 1.31 -35.11 -15.57
C PHE A 75 1.42 -36.44 -16.33
N ALA A 76 0.75 -37.50 -15.87
CA ALA A 76 0.57 -38.73 -16.63
C ALA A 76 -0.49 -38.57 -17.76
N LYS A 77 -1.45 -37.63 -17.61
CA LYS A 77 -2.44 -37.26 -18.65
C LYS A 77 -2.82 -35.78 -18.53
N PRO A 78 -2.56 -34.94 -19.55
CA PRO A 78 -3.02 -33.55 -19.53
C PRO A 78 -4.55 -33.52 -19.62
N SER A 79 -5.21 -33.22 -18.51
CA SER A 79 -6.65 -32.95 -18.43
C SER A 79 -6.88 -31.48 -18.16
N GLU A 80 -7.92 -30.89 -18.76
CA GLU A 80 -8.37 -29.51 -18.51
C GLU A 80 -8.58 -29.21 -17.01
N ALA A 81 -8.92 -30.23 -16.22
CA ALA A 81 -9.05 -30.14 -14.77
C ALA A 81 -7.77 -29.62 -14.08
N CYS A 82 -6.58 -30.01 -14.56
CA CYS A 82 -5.30 -29.55 -14.01
C CYS A 82 -5.09 -28.03 -14.15
N GLY A 83 -5.54 -27.45 -15.27
CA GLY A 83 -5.42 -26.01 -15.49
C GLY A 83 -6.27 -25.21 -14.51
N SER A 84 -7.48 -25.71 -14.23
CA SER A 84 -8.39 -25.07 -13.28
C SER A 84 -7.88 -25.09 -11.84
N GLU A 85 -7.23 -26.19 -11.41
CA GLU A 85 -6.68 -26.28 -10.05
C GLU A 85 -5.47 -25.37 -9.85
N LEU A 86 -4.57 -25.27 -10.84
CA LEU A 86 -3.44 -24.34 -10.79
C LEU A 86 -3.89 -22.87 -10.80
N TRP A 87 -4.96 -22.56 -11.53
CA TRP A 87 -5.58 -21.24 -11.53
C TRP A 87 -6.11 -20.87 -10.14
N LEU A 88 -6.87 -21.77 -9.51
CA LEU A 88 -7.41 -21.57 -8.15
C LEU A 88 -6.30 -21.42 -7.11
N LEU A 89 -5.20 -22.17 -7.25
CA LEU A 89 -4.02 -22.00 -6.40
C LEU A 89 -3.40 -20.60 -6.57
N GLY A 90 -3.21 -20.15 -7.81
CA GLY A 90 -2.68 -18.82 -8.10
C GLY A 90 -3.56 -17.70 -7.58
N GLU A 91 -4.88 -17.82 -7.75
CA GLU A 91 -5.87 -16.87 -7.23
C GLU A 91 -5.81 -16.78 -5.69
N ALA A 92 -5.77 -17.92 -5.00
CA ALA A 92 -5.68 -17.96 -3.54
C ALA A 92 -4.39 -17.27 -3.04
N ILE A 93 -3.23 -17.59 -3.64
CA ILE A 93 -1.95 -16.97 -3.29
C ILE A 93 -2.00 -15.46 -3.55
N GLY A 94 -2.53 -15.04 -4.70
CA GLY A 94 -2.65 -13.63 -5.08
C GLY A 94 -3.51 -12.84 -4.09
N MET A 95 -4.65 -13.40 -3.69
CA MET A 95 -5.58 -12.79 -2.73
C MET A 95 -4.93 -12.64 -1.35
N ASP A 96 -4.22 -13.66 -0.87
CA ASP A 96 -3.54 -13.60 0.43
C ASP A 96 -2.40 -12.56 0.43
N CYS A 97 -1.62 -12.49 -0.65
CA CYS A 97 -0.60 -11.46 -0.84
C CYS A 97 -1.21 -10.05 -0.86
N TRP A 98 -2.33 -9.87 -1.57
CA TRP A 98 -3.06 -8.61 -1.61
C TRP A 98 -3.56 -8.19 -0.23
N ASN A 99 -4.23 -9.10 0.49
CA ASN A 99 -4.75 -8.84 1.83
C ASN A 99 -3.63 -8.50 2.83
N ALA A 100 -2.50 -9.21 2.75
CA ALA A 100 -1.33 -8.92 3.58
C ALA A 100 -0.77 -7.51 3.29
N GLY A 101 -0.68 -7.13 2.01
CA GLY A 101 -0.26 -5.79 1.60
C GLY A 101 -1.21 -4.70 2.09
N GLN A 102 -2.52 -4.91 1.93
CA GLN A 102 -3.55 -3.99 2.40
C GLN A 102 -3.50 -3.81 3.92
N ALA A 103 -3.40 -4.90 4.68
CA ALA A 103 -3.30 -4.84 6.13
C ALA A 103 -2.03 -4.10 6.61
N ALA A 104 -0.90 -4.31 5.92
CA ALA A 104 0.33 -3.57 6.20
C ALA A 104 0.20 -2.07 5.87
N ALA A 105 -0.49 -1.73 4.79
CA ALA A 105 -0.79 -0.34 4.44
C ALA A 105 -1.69 0.31 5.49
N LEU A 106 -2.76 -0.38 5.93
CA LEU A 106 -3.65 0.09 6.99
C LEU A 106 -2.92 0.33 8.31
N LYS A 107 -2.00 -0.55 8.70
CA LYS A 107 -1.17 -0.35 9.90
C LYS A 107 -0.26 0.87 9.79
N LYS A 108 0.24 1.19 8.60
CA LYS A 108 1.04 2.40 8.37
C LYS A 108 0.20 3.68 8.31
N THR A 109 -1.07 3.58 7.94
CA THR A 109 -1.99 4.72 7.85
C THR A 109 -2.85 4.91 9.10
N MET A 110 -2.83 3.95 10.04
CA MET A 110 -3.44 4.09 11.36
C MET A 110 -2.67 5.14 12.18
N PRO A 111 -3.37 6.13 12.76
CA PRO A 111 -2.74 7.11 13.62
C PRO A 111 -2.21 6.45 14.91
N ALA A 112 -1.23 7.09 15.55
CA ALA A 112 -0.72 6.65 16.85
C ALA A 112 -1.85 6.61 17.89
N GLN A 113 -1.66 5.86 18.98
CA GLN A 113 -2.69 5.57 19.98
C GLN A 113 -3.35 6.82 20.59
N ASP A 114 -2.69 7.98 20.49
CA ASP A 114 -3.08 9.25 21.09
C ASP A 114 -3.48 10.31 20.04
N VAL A 115 -3.56 9.92 18.75
CA VAL A 115 -3.83 10.83 17.63
C VAL A 115 -5.17 10.47 16.99
N LEU A 116 -6.09 11.43 16.95
CA LEU A 116 -7.34 11.28 16.21
C LEU A 116 -7.13 11.70 14.76
N ARG A 117 -7.39 10.78 13.82
CA ARG A 117 -7.45 11.12 12.40
C ARG A 117 -8.86 11.60 12.06
N ILE A 118 -8.96 12.83 11.57
CA ILE A 118 -10.21 13.42 11.09
C ILE A 118 -10.01 13.71 9.59
N ASP A 119 -10.81 13.07 8.74
CA ASP A 119 -10.82 13.39 7.32
C ASP A 119 -11.81 14.56 7.11
N LEU A 120 -11.29 15.74 6.74
CA LEU A 120 -12.10 16.92 6.42
C LEU A 120 -12.01 17.25 4.93
N PRO A 121 -13.11 17.71 4.29
CA PRO A 121 -13.01 18.33 2.98
C PRO A 121 -12.22 19.65 3.07
N LEU A 122 -11.58 20.02 1.96
CA LEU A 122 -10.69 21.19 1.90
C LEU A 122 -11.32 22.48 2.43
N ILE A 123 -12.59 22.73 2.10
CA ILE A 123 -13.31 23.92 2.54
C ILE A 123 -13.51 23.96 4.05
N GLU A 124 -13.78 22.82 4.67
CA GLU A 124 -13.93 22.73 6.12
C GLU A 124 -12.58 22.87 6.82
N ALA A 125 -11.50 22.33 6.26
CA ALA A 125 -10.14 22.55 6.76
C ALA A 125 -9.75 24.04 6.74
N LEU A 126 -10.11 24.76 5.66
CA LEU A 126 -9.91 26.21 5.56
C LEU A 126 -10.74 26.97 6.60
N HIS A 127 -12.00 26.62 6.79
CA HIS A 127 -12.84 27.22 7.82
C HIS A 127 -12.29 26.95 9.23
N LEU A 128 -11.83 25.73 9.49
CA LEU A 128 -11.24 25.34 10.77
C LEU A 128 -9.98 26.16 11.07
N ALA A 129 -9.08 26.32 10.09
CA ALA A 129 -7.88 27.15 10.25
C ALA A 129 -8.24 28.62 10.56
N HIS A 130 -9.20 29.20 9.82
CA HIS A 130 -9.66 30.57 10.12
C HIS A 130 -10.30 30.70 11.50
N LEU A 131 -11.13 29.73 11.90
CA LEU A 131 -11.76 29.72 13.22
C LEU A 131 -10.74 29.55 14.33
N ALA A 132 -9.72 28.71 14.14
CA ALA A 132 -8.63 28.52 15.09
C ALA A 132 -7.81 29.81 15.26
N HIS A 133 -7.49 30.48 14.14
CA HIS A 133 -6.81 31.79 14.17
C HIS A 133 -7.66 32.86 14.88
N PHE A 134 -8.94 32.95 14.56
CA PHE A 134 -9.86 33.89 15.20
C PHE A 134 -9.99 33.58 16.70
N GLY A 135 -10.18 32.32 17.07
CA GLY A 135 -10.24 31.87 18.46
C GLY A 135 -8.98 32.25 19.23
N PHE A 136 -7.80 32.03 18.65
CA PHE A 136 -6.53 32.48 19.23
C PHE A 136 -6.52 33.98 19.53
N GLN A 137 -6.95 34.82 18.59
CA GLN A 137 -7.04 36.27 18.81
C GLN A 137 -8.05 36.66 19.90
N GLN A 138 -9.16 35.92 20.02
CA GLN A 138 -10.18 36.17 21.05
C GLN A 138 -9.73 35.73 22.45
N MET A 139 -8.92 34.67 22.54
CA MET A 139 -8.38 34.15 23.80
C MET A 139 -7.20 34.97 24.33
N MET A 140 -6.62 35.84 23.49
CA MET A 140 -5.58 36.75 23.91
C MET A 140 -6.11 37.76 24.95
N PRO A 141 -5.34 38.08 26.00
CA PRO A 141 -5.84 38.94 27.07
C PRO A 141 -6.02 40.41 26.67
N ASN A 142 -5.50 40.81 25.49
CA ASN A 142 -5.73 42.14 24.91
C ASN A 142 -7.15 42.31 24.34
N TYR A 143 -7.88 41.22 24.11
CA TYR A 143 -9.23 41.24 23.56
C TYR A 143 -10.27 41.14 24.69
N ARG A 144 -11.21 42.09 24.73
CA ARG A 144 -12.10 42.33 25.90
C ARG A 144 -13.45 41.59 25.88
N SER A 145 -13.73 40.77 24.86
CA SER A 145 -15.07 40.20 24.65
C SER A 145 -15.37 38.93 25.46
N PHE A 146 -14.38 38.04 25.66
CA PHE A 146 -14.59 36.74 26.31
C PHE A 146 -13.66 36.55 27.51
N GLU A 147 -14.18 36.74 28.71
CA GLU A 147 -13.41 36.55 29.95
C GLU A 147 -13.24 35.06 30.34
N ILE A 148 -14.11 34.18 29.83
CA ILE A 148 -14.23 32.80 30.28
C ILE A 148 -13.15 31.89 29.69
N CYS A 149 -12.61 32.21 28.51
CA CYS A 149 -11.60 31.40 27.82
C CYS A 149 -10.38 32.26 27.46
N ARG A 150 -9.50 32.53 28.42
CA ARG A 150 -8.24 33.24 28.18
C ARG A 150 -7.05 32.32 28.36
N PHE A 151 -5.96 32.62 27.64
CA PHE A 151 -4.69 31.98 27.92
C PHE A 151 -4.24 32.27 29.35
N SER A 152 -3.84 31.21 30.05
CA SER A 152 -3.40 31.26 31.45
C SER A 152 -2.04 31.95 31.60
N GLY A 153 -1.22 31.92 30.56
CA GLY A 153 0.10 32.55 30.50
C GLY A 153 0.71 32.54 29.11
N GLU A 154 1.94 33.04 29.01
CA GLU A 154 2.70 33.10 27.76
C GLU A 154 2.91 31.72 27.12
N GLN A 155 3.25 30.72 27.93
CA GLN A 155 3.51 29.35 27.45
C GLN A 155 2.28 28.71 26.79
N ASP A 156 1.11 28.86 27.43
CA ASP A 156 -0.18 28.38 26.92
C ASP A 156 -0.55 29.05 25.59
N ALA A 157 -0.29 30.37 25.47
CA ALA A 157 -0.46 31.08 24.22
C ALA A 157 0.54 30.62 23.13
N CYS A 158 1.80 30.33 23.49
CA CYS A 158 2.79 29.80 22.54
C CYS A 158 2.41 28.41 22.03
N GLU A 159 1.94 27.52 22.91
CA GLU A 159 1.47 26.18 22.53
C GLU A 159 0.27 26.26 21.58
N ALA A 160 -0.69 27.14 21.89
CA ALA A 160 -1.83 27.39 21.01
C ALA A 160 -1.40 27.97 19.66
N ALA A 161 -0.43 28.89 19.62
CA ALA A 161 0.12 29.41 18.38
C ALA A 161 0.77 28.32 17.54
N LEU A 162 1.57 27.43 18.14
CA LEU A 162 2.17 26.30 17.43
C LEU A 162 1.13 25.34 16.87
N ALA A 163 0.05 25.07 17.63
CA ALA A 163 -1.04 24.22 17.16
C ALA A 163 -1.76 24.83 15.93
N VAL A 164 -2.05 26.13 15.95
CA VAL A 164 -2.65 26.85 14.81
C VAL A 164 -1.70 26.83 13.60
N GLU A 165 -0.40 27.01 13.82
CA GLU A 165 0.59 26.93 12.75
C GLU A 165 0.64 25.55 12.10
N GLN A 166 0.64 24.47 12.88
CA GLN A 166 0.60 23.11 12.36
C GLN A 166 -0.67 22.85 11.54
N LEU A 167 -1.81 23.38 11.99
CA LEU A 167 -3.08 23.29 11.28
C LEU A 167 -3.03 24.03 9.94
N GLU A 168 -2.53 25.27 9.94
CA GLU A 168 -2.36 26.08 8.72
C GLU A 168 -1.35 25.43 7.76
N ALA A 169 -0.27 24.84 8.29
CA ALA A 169 0.77 24.15 7.55
C ALA A 169 0.24 22.88 6.84
N ALA A 170 -0.73 22.19 7.43
CA ALA A 170 -1.35 21.01 6.84
C ALA A 170 -2.17 21.31 5.57
N ILE A 171 -2.61 22.56 5.39
CA ILE A 171 -3.37 22.99 4.20
C ILE A 171 -2.41 23.25 3.04
N PHE A 172 -2.68 22.72 1.85
CA PHE A 172 -1.83 22.94 0.68
C PHE A 172 -1.68 24.43 0.32
N LEU A 173 -0.45 24.85 0.00
CA LEU A 173 -0.09 26.24 -0.27
C LEU A 173 -0.99 26.91 -1.35
N LYS A 174 -1.38 26.14 -2.39
CA LYS A 174 -2.25 26.62 -3.48
C LYS A 174 -3.64 27.09 -3.02
N HIS A 175 -4.11 26.57 -1.89
CA HIS A 175 -5.48 26.78 -1.41
C HIS A 175 -5.56 27.71 -0.20
N ARG A 176 -4.43 28.19 0.32
CA ARG A 176 -4.42 29.13 1.44
C ARG A 176 -4.90 30.49 0.97
N SER A 177 -5.78 31.09 1.77
CA SER A 177 -6.30 32.46 1.64
C SER A 177 -5.26 33.53 2.03
N PHE A 178 -4.12 33.11 2.59
CA PHE A 178 -3.05 33.96 3.08
C PHE A 178 -1.72 33.59 2.42
N GLY A 179 -0.96 34.62 2.01
CA GLY A 179 0.20 34.47 1.12
C GLY A 179 1.37 33.68 1.73
N ASN A 180 1.78 34.00 2.96
CA ASN A 180 2.86 33.28 3.66
C ASN A 180 2.38 32.85 5.06
N SER A 181 2.67 31.59 5.42
CA SER A 181 2.38 31.03 6.75
C SER A 181 3.28 31.64 7.81
N GLU A 182 4.53 31.95 7.43
CA GLU A 182 5.53 32.51 8.33
C GLU A 182 5.11 33.88 8.84
N THR A 183 4.55 34.74 7.99
CA THR A 183 4.13 36.08 8.39
C THR A 183 2.96 36.05 9.38
N GLN A 184 2.05 35.08 9.25
CA GLN A 184 1.00 34.86 10.25
C GLN A 184 1.57 34.34 11.58
N CYS A 185 2.52 33.41 11.50
CA CYS A 185 3.21 32.88 12.66
C CYS A 185 3.97 33.97 13.42
N GLU A 186 4.75 34.79 12.71
CA GLU A 186 5.45 35.95 13.26
C GLU A 186 4.48 36.94 13.90
N GLY A 187 3.35 37.22 13.24
CA GLY A 187 2.30 38.07 13.79
C GLY A 187 1.74 37.54 15.11
N ARG A 188 1.48 36.23 15.22
CA ARG A 188 0.99 35.60 16.46
C ARG A 188 2.04 35.65 17.57
N HIS A 189 3.31 35.36 17.28
CA HIS A 189 4.41 35.45 18.25
C HIS A 189 4.68 36.90 18.69
N ALA A 190 4.54 37.87 17.79
CA ALA A 190 4.62 39.28 18.14
C ALA A 190 3.50 39.69 19.11
N LEU A 191 2.26 39.21 18.91
CA LEU A 191 1.15 39.47 19.83
C LEU A 191 1.41 38.91 21.23
N ILE A 192 1.92 37.68 21.32
CA ILE A 192 2.28 37.03 22.59
C ILE A 192 3.36 37.85 23.30
N SER A 193 4.50 38.03 22.63
CA SER A 193 5.66 38.69 23.23
C SER A 193 5.36 40.14 23.63
N ASN A 194 4.60 40.88 22.84
CA ASN A 194 4.21 42.25 23.18
C ASN A 194 3.31 42.33 24.42
N TRP A 195 2.51 41.30 24.70
CA TRP A 195 1.59 41.33 25.83
C TRP A 195 2.25 40.94 27.15
N TRP A 196 3.05 39.87 27.17
CA TRP A 196 3.69 39.35 28.39
C TRP A 196 5.06 39.96 28.69
N ARG A 197 5.68 40.72 27.78
CA ARG A 197 6.93 41.46 28.08
C ARG A 197 6.71 42.52 29.17
N PRO A 198 7.68 42.69 30.10
CA PRO A 198 7.64 43.75 31.11
C PRO A 198 7.49 45.15 30.50
N ASN A 199 6.69 46.00 31.15
CA ASN A 199 6.35 47.36 30.66
C ASN A 199 7.55 48.29 30.42
N GLU A 200 8.71 48.01 31.02
CA GLU A 200 9.92 48.84 30.86
C GLU A 200 10.51 48.79 29.44
N GLN A 201 10.36 47.67 28.73
CA GLN A 201 10.83 47.52 27.33
C GLN A 201 9.80 47.97 26.29
N ARG A 202 8.53 48.17 26.69
CA ARG A 202 7.44 48.57 25.79
C ARG A 202 7.41 50.08 25.51
N ARG A 203 8.12 50.88 26.31
CA ARG A 203 8.20 52.35 26.22
C ARG A 203 9.42 52.87 25.47
N THR A 204 10.37 52.01 25.11
CA THR A 204 11.65 52.38 24.48
C THR A 204 11.77 51.95 23.02
N ALA A 205 10.70 51.43 22.40
CA ALA A 205 10.65 51.00 21.00
C ALA A 205 9.64 51.85 20.21
#